data_AF-A0A9D2DGL3-F1
#
_entry.id   AF-A0A9D2DGL3-F1
#
_cell.length_a   1.000
_cell.length_b   1.000
_cell.length_c   1.000
_cell.angle_alpha   90.00
_cell.angle_beta   90.00
_cell.angle_gamma   90.00
#
_symmetry.space_group_name_H-M   'P 1'
#
loop_
_entity.id
_entity.type
_entity.pdbx_description
1 polymer ?
#
loop_
_entity_poly.entity_id
_entity_poly.type
_entity_poly.pdbx_seq_one_letter_code
_entity_poly.pdbx_strand_id
1 'polypeptide(L)'
;TGVKITCDMIGGNVTSYENVTVTGDISGNVTASDISCNAIDGDTIAVKITCDMIGGNVTSYENVTVTGDISGNVTASDISCNAIDGDAAGVKITYDRIDGNVTSDGKDNDW
;
A
#
# COMPACT_ATOMS: atom_id res chain seq x y z
N THR A 1 -6.56 -18.35 9.25
CA THR A 1 -7.60 -18.29 8.21
C THR A 1 -7.59 -16.89 7.63
N GLY A 2 -8.01 -16.72 6.37
CA GLY A 2 -8.01 -15.43 5.70
C GLY A 2 -9.31 -15.23 4.94
N VAL A 3 -9.72 -13.98 4.79
CA VAL A 3 -10.90 -13.57 4.03
C VAL A 3 -10.50 -13.42 2.57
N LYS A 4 -10.88 -14.40 1.74
CA LYS A 4 -10.76 -14.31 0.29
C LYS A 4 -12.08 -13.84 -0.31
N ILE A 5 -12.06 -12.69 -0.98
CA ILE A 5 -13.20 -12.13 -1.70
C ILE A 5 -12.88 -12.22 -3.19
N THR A 6 -13.72 -12.94 -3.95
CA THR A 6 -13.61 -13.02 -5.40
C THR A 6 -14.76 -12.22 -6.01
N CYS A 7 -14.49 -10.96 -6.33
CA CYS A 7 -15.40 -10.03 -6.97
C CYS A 7 -14.60 -9.02 -7.79
N ASP A 8 -15.20 -8.47 -8.83
CA ASP A 8 -14.56 -7.48 -9.70
C ASP A 8 -14.34 -6.14 -8.99
N MET A 9 -15.21 -5.79 -8.03
CA MET A 9 -15.13 -4.54 -7.28
C MET A 9 -15.80 -4.65 -5.91
N ILE A 10 -15.21 -4.01 -4.90
CA ILE A 10 -15.84 -3.68 -3.61
C ILE A 10 -16.13 -2.18 -3.57
N GLY A 11 -17.41 -1.80 -3.64
CA GLY A 11 -17.87 -0.40 -3.70
C GLY A 11 -17.86 0.35 -2.36
N GLY A 12 -16.89 0.09 -1.48
CA GLY A 12 -16.85 0.72 -0.16
C GLY A 12 -15.67 0.29 0.69
N ASN A 13 -15.72 0.64 1.98
CA ASN A 13 -14.64 0.34 2.91
C ASN A 13 -14.58 -1.15 3.26
N VAL A 14 -13.37 -1.66 3.46
CA VAL A 14 -13.11 -3.02 3.92
C VAL A 14 -12.42 -2.97 5.27
N THR A 15 -12.96 -3.68 6.25
CA THR A 15 -12.33 -3.84 7.57
C THR A 15 -12.34 -5.30 7.97
N SER A 16 -11.16 -5.85 8.27
CA SER A 16 -10.95 -7.24 8.64
C SER A 16 -9.86 -7.35 9.71
N TYR A 17 -9.97 -8.35 10.59
CA TYR A 17 -8.87 -8.71 11.50
C TYR A 17 -7.97 -9.82 10.92
N GLU A 18 -8.38 -10.41 9.80
CA GLU A 18 -7.60 -11.40 9.05
C GLU A 18 -7.08 -10.82 7.72
N ASN A 19 -6.31 -11.62 7.00
CA ASN A 19 -5.83 -11.30 5.66
C ASN A 19 -7.00 -11.09 4.69
N VAL A 20 -6.90 -10.08 3.84
CA VAL A 20 -7.86 -9.74 2.79
C VAL A 20 -7.20 -9.98 1.44
N THR A 21 -7.83 -10.81 0.61
CA THR A 21 -7.45 -10.96 -0.80
C THR A 21 -8.65 -10.62 -1.67
N VAL A 22 -8.51 -9.62 -2.52
CA VAL A 22 -9.50 -9.17 -3.51
C VAL A 22 -8.88 -9.33 -4.89
N THR A 23 -9.64 -9.83 -5.86
CA THR A 23 -9.16 -10.04 -7.24
C THR A 23 -9.43 -8.85 -8.17
N GLY A 24 -10.08 -7.82 -7.63
CA GLY A 24 -10.45 -6.59 -8.29
C GLY A 24 -10.17 -5.39 -7.40
N ASP A 25 -10.90 -4.29 -7.65
CA ASP A 25 -10.63 -3.00 -7.04
C ASP A 25 -11.47 -2.74 -5.79
N ILE A 26 -10.96 -1.90 -4.89
CA ILE A 26 -11.67 -1.45 -3.69
C ILE A 26 -11.80 0.07 -3.75
N SER A 27 -13.02 0.58 -3.87
CA SER A 27 -13.27 2.03 -4.06
C SER A 27 -13.23 2.84 -2.75
N GLY A 28 -12.74 2.25 -1.66
CA GLY A 28 -12.82 2.82 -0.32
C GLY A 28 -11.58 2.49 0.50
N ASN A 29 -11.62 2.83 1.78
CA ASN A 29 -10.50 2.61 2.70
C ASN A 29 -10.41 1.14 3.10
N VAL A 30 -9.19 0.66 3.35
CA VAL A 30 -8.95 -0.73 3.77
C VAL A 30 -8.16 -0.79 5.07
N THR A 31 -8.64 -1.61 6.00
CA THR A 31 -7.90 -1.97 7.22
C THR A 31 -7.93 -3.49 7.39
N ALA A 32 -6.76 -4.13 7.38
CA ALA A 32 -6.64 -5.59 7.50
C ALA A 32 -5.31 -6.03 8.14
N SER A 33 -5.13 -7.34 8.35
CA SER A 33 -3.80 -7.87 8.73
C SER A 33 -2.86 -7.84 7.53
N ASP A 34 -3.15 -8.58 6.46
CA ASP A 34 -2.45 -8.49 5.17
C ASP A 34 -3.46 -8.12 4.09
N ILE A 35 -3.04 -7.38 3.06
CA ILE A 35 -3.88 -7.01 1.92
C ILE A 35 -3.22 -7.45 0.63
N SER A 36 -4.00 -8.09 -0.24
CA SER A 36 -3.65 -8.30 -1.64
C SER A 36 -4.83 -7.91 -2.54
N CYS A 37 -4.60 -7.03 -3.52
CA CYS A 37 -5.65 -6.47 -4.38
C CYS A 37 -5.10 -5.94 -5.72
N ASN A 38 -5.96 -5.51 -6.63
CA ASN A 38 -5.54 -4.73 -7.81
C ASN A 38 -5.35 -3.26 -7.41
N ALA A 39 -6.42 -2.52 -7.19
CA ALA A 39 -6.35 -1.13 -6.74
C ALA A 39 -7.15 -0.85 -5.47
N ILE A 40 -6.72 0.16 -4.72
CA ILE A 40 -7.48 0.78 -3.61
C ILE A 40 -7.57 2.27 -3.86
N ASP A 41 -8.76 2.84 -3.96
CA ASP A 41 -8.91 4.29 -4.17
C ASP A 41 -8.67 5.10 -2.88
N GLY A 42 -8.87 4.48 -1.71
CA GLY A 42 -8.79 5.11 -0.40
C GLY A 42 -7.51 4.86 0.40
N ASP A 43 -7.53 5.28 1.66
CA ASP A 43 -6.46 5.07 2.63
C ASP A 43 -6.35 3.59 3.03
N THR A 44 -5.12 3.12 3.24
CA THR A 44 -4.82 1.71 3.49
C THR A 44 -3.97 1.53 4.75
N ILE A 45 -4.42 0.64 5.64
CA ILE A 45 -3.70 0.27 6.87
C ILE A 45 -3.59 -1.25 6.96
N ALA A 46 -2.37 -1.79 7.02
CA ALA A 46 -2.14 -3.22 7.22
C ALA A 46 -0.76 -3.54 7.80
N VAL A 47 -0.47 -4.81 8.04
CA VAL A 47 0.89 -5.32 8.34
C VAL A 47 1.68 -5.50 7.04
N LYS A 48 1.05 -6.07 6.01
CA LYS A 48 1.62 -6.21 4.66
C LYS A 48 0.64 -5.80 3.59
N ILE A 49 1.13 -5.13 2.56
CA ILE A 49 0.32 -4.64 1.45
C ILE A 49 0.96 -5.08 0.14
N THR A 50 0.16 -5.70 -0.73
CA THR A 50 0.53 -6.03 -2.11
C THR A 50 -0.59 -5.67 -3.05
N CYS A 51 -0.48 -4.53 -3.74
CA CYS A 51 -1.48 -4.12 -4.73
C CYS A 51 -0.79 -3.53 -5.97
N ASP A 52 -1.55 -3.25 -7.03
CA ASP A 52 -1.05 -2.57 -8.22
C ASP A 52 -1.07 -1.05 -8.06
N MET A 53 -2.09 -0.49 -7.38
CA MET A 53 -2.19 0.96 -7.18
C MET A 53 -2.90 1.30 -5.87
N ILE A 54 -2.53 2.43 -5.24
CA ILE A 54 -3.23 2.97 -4.07
C ILE A 54 -3.43 4.49 -4.22
N GLY A 55 -4.67 4.95 -4.24
CA GLY A 55 -5.04 6.36 -4.37
C GLY A 55 -4.95 7.17 -3.07
N GLY A 56 -4.90 6.51 -1.91
CA GLY A 56 -4.82 7.15 -0.60
C GLY A 56 -3.45 7.04 0.08
N ASN A 57 -3.42 7.41 1.37
CA ASN A 57 -2.27 7.23 2.23
C ASN A 57 -2.11 5.76 2.62
N VAL A 58 -0.86 5.35 2.84
CA VAL A 58 -0.50 3.99 3.20
C VAL A 58 0.23 3.99 4.53
N THR A 59 -0.29 3.23 5.49
CA THR A 59 0.41 2.90 6.73
C THR A 59 0.56 1.39 6.82
N SER A 60 1.81 0.92 6.80
CA SER A 60 2.15 -0.49 6.97
C SER A 60 3.08 -0.68 8.15
N TYR A 61 2.95 -1.78 8.87
CA TYR A 61 3.88 -2.11 9.96
C TYR A 61 5.13 -2.84 9.47
N GLU A 62 5.05 -3.57 8.35
CA GLU A 62 6.18 -4.26 7.73
C GLU A 62 6.41 -3.76 6.31
N ASN A 63 5.71 -4.34 5.33
CA ASN A 63 6.08 -4.21 3.93
C ASN A 63 4.96 -3.57 3.11
N VAL A 64 5.34 -2.72 2.18
CA VAL A 64 4.51 -2.19 1.10
C VAL A 64 5.16 -2.59 -0.22
N THR A 65 4.43 -3.34 -1.04
CA THR A 65 4.82 -3.66 -2.41
C THR A 65 3.70 -3.25 -3.34
N VAL A 66 3.86 -2.12 -4.00
CA VAL A 66 2.91 -1.63 -5.01
C VAL A 66 3.60 -1.70 -6.37
N THR A 67 2.98 -2.34 -7.37
CA THR A 67 3.63 -2.48 -8.70
C THR A 67 3.46 -1.22 -9.57
N GLY A 68 2.56 -0.33 -9.18
CA GLY A 68 2.30 0.98 -9.76
C GLY A 68 2.54 2.11 -8.75
N ASP A 69 1.65 3.10 -8.78
CA ASP A 69 1.81 4.35 -8.06
C ASP A 69 0.98 4.41 -6.76
N ILE A 70 1.46 5.23 -5.82
CA ILE A 70 0.75 5.60 -4.61
C ILE A 70 0.55 7.12 -4.61
N SER A 71 -0.69 7.59 -4.59
CA SER A 71 -0.97 9.03 -4.65
C SER A 71 -0.86 9.74 -3.29
N GLY A 72 -0.84 9.01 -2.19
CA GLY A 72 -0.72 9.56 -0.83
C GLY A 72 0.67 9.41 -0.21
N ASN A 73 0.77 9.68 1.09
CA ASN A 73 1.99 9.44 1.86
C ASN A 73 2.14 7.96 2.21
N VAL A 74 3.36 7.47 2.36
CA VAL A 74 3.65 6.08 2.72
C VAL A 74 4.50 6.03 3.98
N THR A 75 4.08 5.25 4.97
CA THR A 75 4.89 4.88 6.13
C THR A 75 4.93 3.37 6.27
N ALA A 76 6.12 2.77 6.20
CA ALA A 76 6.34 1.33 6.35
C ALA A 76 7.78 1.01 6.76
N SER A 77 8.11 -0.24 7.07
CA SER A 77 9.52 -0.64 7.24
C SER A 77 10.21 -0.77 5.88
N ASP A 78 9.62 -1.55 4.97
CA ASP A 78 10.09 -1.70 3.59
C ASP A 78 9.03 -1.15 2.61
N ILE A 79 9.45 -0.29 1.69
CA ILE A 79 8.62 0.31 0.65
C ILE A 79 9.20 -0.06 -0.73
N SER A 80 8.37 -0.61 -1.61
CA SER A 80 8.66 -0.83 -3.02
C SER A 80 7.47 -0.36 -3.85
N CYS A 81 7.68 0.62 -4.73
CA CYS A 81 6.65 1.21 -5.60
C CYS A 81 7.26 1.78 -6.87
N ASN A 82 6.45 2.15 -7.87
CA ASN A 82 6.94 2.97 -8.99
C ASN A 82 7.06 4.42 -8.53
N ALA A 83 5.93 5.08 -8.24
CA ALA A 83 5.93 6.45 -7.74
C ALA A 83 5.15 6.65 -6.43
N ILE A 84 5.56 7.66 -5.67
CA ILE A 84 4.80 8.21 -4.54
C ILE A 84 4.62 9.72 -4.77
N ASP A 85 3.38 10.19 -4.86
CA ASP A 85 3.09 11.63 -5.03
C ASP A 85 3.18 12.42 -3.69
N GLY A 86 3.24 11.72 -2.55
CA GLY A 86 3.45 12.26 -1.21
C GLY A 86 4.83 12.00 -0.61
N ASP A 87 4.93 12.09 0.73
CA ASP A 87 6.13 11.75 1.50
C ASP A 87 6.27 10.23 1.70
N ALA A 88 7.50 9.75 1.81
CA ALA A 88 7.82 8.35 2.13
C ALA A 88 8.68 8.26 3.39
N ALA A 89 8.26 7.44 4.35
CA ALA A 89 9.00 7.16 5.58
C ALA A 89 9.17 5.65 5.77
N GLY A 90 10.42 5.18 5.85
CA GLY A 90 10.70 3.77 6.10
C GLY A 90 12.17 3.41 6.25
N VAL A 91 12.47 2.16 6.56
CA VAL A 91 13.86 1.71 6.72
C VAL A 91 14.51 1.54 5.36
N LYS A 92 13.84 0.82 4.44
CA LYS A 92 14.30 0.59 3.07
C LYS A 92 13.23 1.07 2.10
N ILE A 93 13.61 1.91 1.15
CA ILE A 93 12.68 2.50 0.19
C ILE A 93 13.26 2.29 -1.22
N THR A 94 12.49 1.64 -2.09
CA THR A 94 12.82 1.38 -3.50
C THR A 94 11.72 1.98 -4.36
N TYR A 95 12.07 2.92 -5.23
CA TYR A 95 11.14 3.72 -6.00
C TYR A 95 11.78 4.21 -7.31
N ASP A 96 10.94 4.51 -8.30
CA ASP A 96 11.37 5.24 -9.50
C ASP A 96 11.27 6.75 -9.28
N ARG A 97 10.23 7.21 -8.56
CA ARG A 97 10.00 8.65 -8.28
C ARG A 97 9.29 8.88 -6.95
N ILE A 98 9.70 9.90 -6.21
CA ILE A 98 8.96 10.42 -5.05
C ILE A 98 8.88 11.94 -5.18
N ASP A 99 7.68 12.51 -5.14
CA ASP A 99 7.48 13.97 -5.24
C ASP A 99 7.63 14.69 -3.89
N GLY A 100 7.34 13.99 -2.79
CA GLY A 100 7.54 14.49 -1.44
C GLY A 100 8.95 14.25 -0.89
N ASN A 101 9.07 14.26 0.43
CA ASN A 101 10.30 14.00 1.14
C ASN A 101 10.48 12.51 1.40
N VAL A 102 11.74 12.07 1.41
CA VAL A 102 12.13 10.73 1.81
C VAL A 102 12.77 10.79 3.19
N THR A 103 12.20 10.07 4.16
CA THR A 103 12.77 9.90 5.49
C THR A 103 13.13 8.43 5.68
N SER A 104 14.42 8.10 5.62
CA SER A 104 14.89 6.71 5.84
C SER A 104 15.89 6.55 6.97
N ASP A 105 15.85 5.38 7.62
CA ASP A 105 16.82 4.97 8.65
C ASP A 105 17.95 4.08 8.06
N GLY A 106 17.93 3.78 6.76
CA GLY A 106 18.84 2.77 6.19
C GLY A 106 18.99 2.76 4.67
N LYS A 107 20.05 3.42 4.18
CA LYS A 107 20.60 3.30 2.81
C LYS A 107 19.57 3.54 1.70
N ASP A 108 19.34 4.82 1.45
CA ASP A 108 18.75 5.29 0.19
C ASP A 108 19.57 4.73 -0.97
N ASN A 109 18.94 3.89 -1.78
CA ASN A 109 19.50 3.48 -3.05
C ASN A 109 19.03 4.49 -4.09
N ASP A 110 19.74 5.61 -4.15
CA ASP A 110 19.70 6.56 -5.27
C ASP A 110 20.40 5.87 -6.45
N TRP A 111 19.67 5.50 -7.52
CA TRP A 111 20.21 4.90 -8.75
C TRP A 111 20.20 5.90 -9.90
#